data_AF-A0A945SRC7-F1
#
_entry.id   AF-A0A945SRC7-F1
#
_cell.length_a   1.000
_cell.length_b   1.000
_cell.length_c   1.000
_cell.angle_alpha   90.00
_cell.angle_beta   90.00
_cell.angle_gamma   90.00
#
_symmetry.space_group_name_H-M   'P 1'
#
loop_
_entity.id
_entity.type
_entity.pdbx_description
1 polymer ?
#
loop_
_entity_poly.entity_id
_entity_poly.type
_entity_poly.pdbx_seq_one_letter_code
_entity_poly.pdbx_strand_id
1 'polypeptide(L)'
;MHTPDASVAYTPGVTADGRRVAPAELPGSGSGIKLPKSFSMPVIIDLQERFGLPANKGQYMGELNVGNVEFKDGKITYNGQELNTGSQNDIIRACRKLRRR
;
A
#
# COMPACT_ATOMS: atom_id res chain seq x y z
N MET A 1 7.64 1.27 -57.66
CA MET A 1 8.39 1.45 -56.40
C MET A 1 8.01 2.81 -55.84
N HIS A 2 7.61 2.89 -54.57
CA HIS A 2 7.30 4.17 -53.91
C HIS A 2 8.51 4.61 -53.10
N THR A 3 8.99 5.83 -53.36
CA THR A 3 10.05 6.48 -52.59
C THR A 3 9.41 7.62 -51.79
N PRO A 4 9.46 7.59 -50.45
CA PRO A 4 8.90 8.65 -49.62
C PRO A 4 9.62 9.97 -49.87
N ASP A 5 8.87 11.06 -49.81
CA ASP A 5 9.42 12.41 -49.88
C ASP A 5 10.24 12.75 -48.62
N ALA A 6 11.26 13.60 -48.75
CA ALA A 6 12.12 14.00 -47.63
C ALA A 6 11.36 14.69 -46.49
N SER A 7 10.20 15.29 -46.78
CA SER A 7 9.28 15.87 -45.79
C SER A 7 8.65 14.84 -44.84
N VAL A 8 8.74 13.53 -45.14
CA VAL A 8 8.25 12.44 -44.29
C VAL A 8 9.34 11.92 -43.34
N ALA A 9 10.54 12.51 -43.37
CA ALA A 9 11.62 12.13 -42.48
C ALA A 9 11.20 12.32 -41.00
N TYR A 10 11.27 11.23 -40.24
CA TYR A 10 10.94 11.23 -38.82
C TYR A 10 11.80 12.24 -38.06
N THR A 11 11.15 13.15 -37.33
CA THR A 11 11.80 14.12 -36.46
C THR A 11 11.41 13.82 -35.01
N PRO A 12 12.37 13.42 -34.14
CA PRO A 12 12.08 13.13 -32.75
C PRO A 12 11.48 14.33 -32.01
N GLY A 13 10.43 14.09 -31.21
CA GLY A 13 9.82 15.13 -30.38
C GLY A 13 8.90 16.11 -31.12
N VAL A 14 8.59 15.86 -32.40
CA VAL A 14 7.69 16.67 -33.23
C VAL A 14 6.59 15.77 -33.83
N THR A 15 5.34 16.24 -33.83
CA THR A 15 4.20 15.56 -34.43
C THR A 15 4.19 15.70 -35.96
N ALA A 16 3.38 14.91 -36.66
CA ALA A 16 3.28 14.97 -38.13
C ALA A 16 2.83 16.35 -38.66
N ASP A 17 2.10 17.11 -37.85
CA ASP A 17 1.64 18.48 -38.08
C ASP A 17 2.65 19.56 -37.62
N GLY A 18 3.87 19.19 -37.22
CA GLY A 18 4.96 20.11 -36.90
C GLY A 18 4.93 20.70 -35.49
N ARG A 19 4.07 20.19 -34.60
CA ARG A 19 3.97 20.66 -33.21
C ARG A 19 4.89 19.86 -32.30
N ARG A 20 5.35 20.45 -31.18
CA ARG A 20 6.11 19.68 -30.18
C ARG A 20 5.22 18.60 -29.56
N VAL A 21 5.77 17.39 -29.43
CA VAL A 21 5.12 16.30 -28.69
C VAL A 21 5.02 16.69 -27.23
N ALA A 22 3.81 16.62 -26.67
CA ALA A 22 3.61 16.88 -25.25
C ALA A 22 4.34 15.83 -24.40
N PRO A 23 4.95 16.21 -23.26
CA PRO A 23 5.52 15.26 -22.32
C PRO A 23 4.47 14.25 -21.84
N ALA A 24 4.90 13.01 -21.56
CA ALA A 24 4.01 11.93 -21.14
C ALA A 24 3.54 12.06 -19.67
N GLU A 25 4.04 13.07 -18.95
CA GLU A 25 3.61 13.38 -17.59
C GLU A 25 2.16 13.87 -17.56
N LEU A 26 1.26 12.95 -17.26
CA LEU A 26 -0.11 13.27 -16.89
C LEU A 26 -0.11 14.00 -15.53
N PRO A 27 -0.88 15.09 -15.36
CA PRO A 27 -1.15 15.65 -14.04
C PRO A 27 -1.73 14.55 -13.13
N GLY A 28 -1.00 14.20 -12.06
CA GLY A 28 -1.37 13.09 -11.15
C GLY A 28 -0.59 11.78 -11.34
N SER A 29 0.40 11.74 -12.22
CA SER A 29 1.31 10.59 -12.42
C SER A 29 2.28 10.35 -11.24
N GLY A 30 2.45 11.33 -10.35
CA GLY A 30 3.06 11.11 -9.04
C GLY A 30 2.00 10.58 -8.10
N SER A 31 2.13 9.32 -7.68
CA SER A 31 1.27 8.60 -6.72
C SER A 31 0.52 9.53 -5.77
N GLY A 32 -0.68 9.98 -6.17
CA GLY A 32 -1.49 10.94 -5.41
C GLY A 32 -2.07 10.35 -4.11
N ILE A 33 -1.50 9.26 -3.63
CA ILE A 33 -1.86 8.55 -2.42
C ILE A 33 -1.41 9.41 -1.24
N LYS A 34 -2.33 10.24 -0.74
CA LYS A 34 -2.19 10.87 0.56
C LYS A 34 -2.37 9.79 1.62
N LEU A 35 -1.26 9.34 2.21
CA LEU A 35 -1.31 8.47 3.38
C LEU A 35 -2.08 9.17 4.51
N PRO A 36 -2.99 8.46 5.20
CA PRO A 36 -3.70 9.04 6.31
C PRO A 36 -2.73 9.34 7.46
N LYS A 37 -3.02 10.39 8.22
CA LYS A 37 -2.23 10.76 9.42
C LYS A 37 -2.39 9.77 10.58
N SER A 38 -3.42 8.93 10.51
CA SER A 38 -3.73 7.92 11.50
C SER A 38 -4.34 6.68 10.84
N PHE A 39 -4.09 5.51 11.40
CA PHE A 39 -4.70 4.25 10.98
C PHE A 39 -4.97 3.36 12.20
N SER A 40 -6.00 2.53 12.10
CA SER A 40 -6.39 1.55 13.12
C SER A 40 -6.32 0.15 12.52
N MET A 41 -5.73 -0.78 13.26
CA MET A 41 -5.59 -2.18 12.86
C MET A 41 -6.19 -3.07 13.95
N PRO A 42 -7.08 -4.01 13.61
CA PRO A 42 -7.54 -5.00 14.56
C PRO A 42 -6.38 -5.96 14.91
N VAL A 43 -6.30 -6.32 16.18
CA VAL A 43 -5.48 -7.42 16.67
C VAL A 43 -6.35 -8.66 16.61
N ILE A 44 -6.00 -9.57 15.70
CA ILE A 44 -6.77 -10.77 15.43
C ILE A 44 -6.01 -11.99 15.95
N ILE A 45 -6.70 -12.86 16.66
CA ILE A 45 -6.22 -14.21 16.99
C ILE A 45 -6.88 -15.18 16.01
N ASP A 46 -6.07 -15.98 15.32
CA ASP A 46 -6.55 -17.14 14.58
C ASP A 46 -6.79 -18.30 15.56
N LEU A 47 -8.06 -18.55 15.85
CA LEU A 47 -8.50 -19.63 16.73
C LEU A 47 -8.26 -21.01 16.12
N GLN A 48 -8.26 -21.14 14.79
CA GLN A 48 -8.00 -22.43 14.14
C GLN A 48 -6.55 -22.82 14.34
N GLU A 49 -5.62 -21.88 14.12
CA GLU A 49 -4.20 -22.09 14.40
C GLU A 49 -3.98 -22.36 15.90
N ARG A 50 -4.64 -21.58 16.77
CA ARG A 50 -4.51 -21.70 18.23
C ARG A 50 -4.97 -23.07 18.77
N PHE A 51 -6.04 -23.62 18.22
CA PHE A 51 -6.66 -24.87 18.69
C PHE A 51 -6.40 -26.09 17.78
N GLY A 52 -5.60 -25.92 16.73
CA GLY A 52 -5.29 -27.01 15.78
C GLY A 52 -6.51 -27.51 15.02
N LEU A 53 -7.50 -26.65 14.77
CA LEU A 53 -8.71 -27.03 14.06
C LEU A 53 -8.44 -27.07 12.54
N PRO A 54 -9.05 -28.03 11.81
CA PRO A 54 -8.92 -28.07 10.36
C PRO A 54 -9.49 -26.80 9.73
N ALA A 55 -8.76 -26.22 8.77
CA ALA A 55 -9.10 -24.97 8.08
C ALA A 55 -10.28 -25.14 7.10
N ASN A 56 -11.44 -25.56 7.59
CA ASN A 56 -12.67 -25.60 6.80
C ASN A 56 -13.34 -24.22 6.86
N LYS A 57 -13.03 -23.39 5.86
CA LYS A 57 -13.52 -22.00 5.69
C LYS A 57 -15.05 -21.85 5.72
N GLY A 58 -15.81 -22.94 5.59
CA GLY A 58 -17.28 -22.94 5.57
C GLY A 58 -17.97 -23.21 6.91
N GLN A 59 -17.25 -23.64 7.96
CA GLN A 59 -17.89 -24.03 9.23
C GLN A 59 -17.60 -23.10 10.41
N TYR A 60 -16.52 -22.31 10.37
CA TYR A 60 -16.11 -21.49 11.51
C TYR A 60 -15.56 -20.13 11.06
N MET A 61 -16.08 -19.05 11.64
CA MET A 61 -15.35 -17.78 11.68
C MET A 61 -14.27 -17.92 12.76
N GLY A 62 -13.07 -18.34 12.35
CA GLY A 62 -11.94 -18.62 13.24
C GLY A 62 -11.16 -17.39 13.70
N GLU A 63 -11.64 -16.18 13.40
CA GLU A 63 -10.94 -14.94 13.74
C GLU A 63 -11.60 -14.29 14.96
N LEU A 64 -10.83 -14.09 16.01
CA LEU A 64 -11.24 -13.32 17.18
C LEU A 64 -10.53 -11.97 17.19
N ASN A 65 -11.28 -10.89 17.05
CA ASN A 65 -10.77 -9.55 17.31
C ASN A 65 -10.68 -9.33 18.83
N VAL A 66 -9.46 -9.12 19.33
CA VAL A 66 -9.21 -8.85 20.76
C VAL A 66 -9.05 -7.37 21.10
N GLY A 67 -8.94 -6.51 20.10
CA GLY A 67 -8.82 -5.07 20.26
C GLY A 67 -8.21 -4.39 19.04
N ASN A 68 -8.07 -3.07 19.13
CA ASN A 68 -7.56 -2.24 18.06
C ASN A 68 -6.28 -1.53 18.48
N VAL A 69 -5.27 -1.61 17.61
CA VAL A 69 -4.07 -0.76 17.70
C VAL A 69 -4.28 0.46 16.83
N GLU A 70 -4.10 1.65 17.38
CA GLU A 70 -4.21 2.90 16.64
C GLU A 70 -2.85 3.60 16.61
N PHE A 71 -2.45 4.04 15.42
CA PHE A 71 -1.30 4.93 15.24
C PHE A 71 -1.81 6.33 14.97
N LYS A 72 -1.39 7.30 15.78
CA LYS A 72 -1.72 8.72 15.59
C LYS A 72 -0.63 9.59 16.20
N ASP A 73 -0.14 10.57 15.42
CA ASP A 73 0.83 11.58 15.88
C ASP A 73 2.08 10.98 16.55
N GLY A 74 2.57 9.84 16.03
CA GLY A 74 3.75 9.14 16.56
C GLY A 74 3.48 8.30 17.81
N LYS A 75 2.25 8.25 18.30
CA LYS A 75 1.81 7.44 19.42
C LYS A 75 1.09 6.18 18.95
N ILE A 76 1.23 5.12 19.75
CA ILE A 76 0.52 3.86 19.54
C ILE A 76 -0.36 3.60 20.76
N THR A 77 -1.66 3.44 20.53
CA THR A 77 -2.63 3.06 21.56
C THR A 77 -3.19 1.67 21.29
N TYR A 78 -3.66 1.01 22.34
CA TYR A 78 -4.46 -0.21 22.27
C TYR A 78 -5.77 0.03 23.00
N ASN A 79 -6.90 -0.06 22.28
CA ASN A 79 -8.24 0.26 22.80
C ASN A 79 -8.28 1.62 23.54
N GLY A 80 -7.57 2.63 22.99
CA GLY A 80 -7.48 3.97 23.58
C GLY A 80 -6.40 4.15 24.66
N GLN A 81 -5.76 3.09 25.15
CA GLN A 81 -4.69 3.18 26.15
C GLN A 81 -3.32 3.25 25.47
N GLU A 82 -2.51 4.27 25.79
CA GLU A 82 -1.14 4.38 25.25
C GLU A 82 -0.28 3.18 25.67
N LEU A 83 0.37 2.56 24.68
CA LEU A 83 1.25 1.42 24.93
C LEU A 83 2.58 1.90 25.51
N ASN A 84 3.19 1.09 26.38
CA ASN A 84 4.54 1.37 26.85
C ASN A 84 5.57 1.24 25.71
N THR A 85 6.77 1.81 25.93
CA THR A 85 7.85 1.83 24.93
C THR A 85 8.28 0.43 24.46
N GLY A 86 8.21 -0.58 25.33
CA GLY A 86 8.53 -1.98 24.98
C GLY A 86 7.57 -2.52 23.93
N SER A 87 6.26 -2.48 24.22
CA SER A 87 5.22 -2.93 23.30
C SER A 87 5.23 -2.16 21.97
N GLN A 88 5.50 -0.84 22.01
CA GLN A 88 5.63 -0.04 20.79
C GLN A 88 6.80 -0.52 19.92
N ASN A 89 7.95 -0.81 20.53
CA ASN A 89 9.13 -1.31 19.82
C ASN A 89 8.89 -2.68 19.17
N ASP A 90 8.10 -3.54 19.81
CA ASP A 90 7.76 -4.85 19.25
C ASP A 90 6.86 -4.74 18.02
N ILE A 91 5.86 -3.85 18.05
CA ILE A 91 5.02 -3.54 16.89
C ILE A 91 5.87 -2.99 15.73
N ILE A 92 6.75 -2.02 16.01
CA ILE A 92 7.66 -1.45 15.00
C ILE A 92 8.55 -2.54 14.39
N ARG A 93 9.05 -3.47 15.22
CA ARG A 93 9.87 -4.60 14.75
C ARG A 93 9.07 -5.53 13.85
N ALA A 94 7.82 -5.82 14.18
CA ALA A 94 6.92 -6.64 13.36
C ALA A 94 6.66 -5.99 12.00
N CYS A 95 6.31 -4.69 11.97
CA CYS A 95 6.11 -3.95 10.72
C CYS A 95 7.37 -3.95 9.83
N ARG A 96 8.56 -3.82 10.41
CA ARG A 96 9.84 -3.90 9.66
C ARG A 96 10.07 -5.28 9.04
N LYS A 97 9.63 -6.36 9.69
CA LYS A 97 9.72 -7.72 9.13
C LYS A 97 8.77 -7.89 7.94
N LEU A 98 7.54 -7.36 8.04
CA LEU A 98 6.55 -7.44 6.97
C LEU A 98 6.99 -6.67 5.71
N ARG A 99 7.60 -5.49 5.85
CA ARG A 99 8.11 -4.70 4.71
C ARG A 99 9.23 -5.40 3.92
N ARG A 100 9.90 -6.40 4.50
CA ARG A 100 11.00 -7.14 3.85
C ARG A 100 10.52 -8.35 3.06
N ARG A 101 9.24 -8.71 3.16
CA ARG A 101 8.58 -9.69 2.29
C ARG A 101 7.99 -8.97 1.09
#